data_AF-A0A945K9W3-F1
#
_entry.id   AF-A0A945K9W3-F1
#
_cell.length_a   1.000
_cell.length_b   1.000
_cell.length_c   1.000
_cell.angle_alpha   90.00
_cell.angle_beta   90.00
_cell.angle_gamma   90.00
#
_symmetry.space_group_name_H-M   'P 1'
#
loop_
_entity.id
_entity.type
_entity.pdbx_description
1 polymer ?
#
loop_
_entity_poly.entity_id
_entity_poly.type
_entity_poly.pdbx_seq_one_letter_code
_entity_poly.pdbx_strand_id
1 'polypeptide(L)'
;PVLPDDELPLPERLVAVGQWCSNYLSGVGDGMTDGFAVSDDVKEALEDISAIAQVSVDFETDDDGERDYSELVEYIRIAVQLIFSELHPEAEANAGPTVH
;
A
#
# COMPACT_ATOMS: atom_id res chain seq x y z
N PRO A 1 -2.36 2.40 -5.94
CA PRO A 1 -1.03 2.95 -6.30
C PRO A 1 -1.01 3.31 -7.80
N VAL A 2 -0.26 4.34 -8.21
CA VAL A 2 0.03 4.59 -9.63
C VAL A 2 1.35 3.90 -9.93
N LEU A 3 1.33 2.89 -10.80
CA LEU A 3 2.46 2.03 -11.11
C LEU A 3 2.63 1.94 -12.64
N PRO A 4 3.82 1.56 -13.13
CA PRO A 4 4.02 1.30 -14.55
C PRO A 4 3.11 0.18 -15.08
N ASP A 5 2.85 0.20 -16.37
CA ASP A 5 2.14 -0.88 -17.07
C ASP A 5 2.97 -2.17 -17.14
N ASP A 6 2.36 -3.21 -17.70
CA ASP A 6 2.94 -4.54 -17.88
C ASP A 6 3.89 -4.64 -19.10
N GLU A 7 4.11 -3.54 -19.83
CA GLU A 7 5.13 -3.51 -20.89
C GLU A 7 6.55 -3.41 -20.30
N LEU A 8 6.69 -2.92 -19.06
CA LEU A 8 7.97 -2.92 -18.35
C LEU A 8 8.31 -4.30 -17.75
N PRO A 9 9.59 -4.68 -17.72
CA PRO A 9 10.03 -5.89 -17.03
C PRO A 9 9.60 -5.90 -15.56
N LEU A 10 9.19 -7.07 -15.07
CA LEU A 10 8.78 -7.29 -13.69
C LEU A 10 9.77 -6.70 -12.64
N PRO A 11 11.10 -6.85 -12.76
CA PRO A 11 12.05 -6.22 -11.86
C PRO A 11 11.91 -4.68 -11.79
N GLU A 12 11.69 -4.02 -12.92
CA GLU A 12 11.51 -2.56 -12.96
C GLU A 12 10.20 -2.13 -12.31
N ARG A 13 9.13 -2.92 -12.50
CA ARG A 13 7.83 -2.71 -11.84
C ARG A 13 7.92 -2.90 -10.33
N LEU A 14 8.68 -3.88 -9.85
CA LEU A 14 8.96 -4.08 -8.41
C LEU A 14 9.71 -2.91 -7.79
N VAL A 15 10.70 -2.35 -8.48
CA VAL A 15 11.38 -1.10 -8.04
C VAL A 15 10.36 0.03 -7.88
N ALA A 16 9.46 0.19 -8.85
CA ALA A 16 8.43 1.22 -8.79
C ALA A 16 7.47 1.03 -7.62
N VAL A 17 7.15 -0.22 -7.26
CA VAL A 17 6.36 -0.53 -6.04
C VAL A 17 7.08 -0.06 -4.78
N GLY A 18 8.37 -0.39 -4.61
CA GLY A 18 9.14 0.05 -3.43
C GLY A 18 9.24 1.58 -3.31
N GLN A 19 9.45 2.27 -4.44
CA GLN A 19 9.44 3.73 -4.51
C GLN A 19 8.06 4.32 -4.15
N TRP A 20 6.98 3.70 -4.65
CA TRP A 20 5.63 4.13 -4.34
C TRP A 20 5.33 3.99 -2.83
N CYS A 21 5.69 2.85 -2.22
CA CYS A 21 5.52 2.61 -0.78
C CYS A 21 6.32 3.64 0.04
N SER A 22 7.56 3.93 -0.34
CA SER A 22 8.39 4.95 0.32
C SER A 22 7.73 6.34 0.30
N ASN A 23 7.21 6.74 -0.85
CA ASN A 23 6.53 8.03 -1.01
C ASN A 23 5.20 8.09 -0.25
N TYR A 24 4.44 6.99 -0.24
CA TYR A 24 3.19 6.88 0.51
C TYR A 24 3.44 7.04 2.02
N LEU A 25 4.43 6.32 2.58
CA LEU A 25 4.79 6.42 3.99
C LEU A 25 5.25 7.83 4.37
N SER A 26 6.02 8.49 3.52
CA SER A 26 6.40 9.90 3.73
C SER A 26 5.16 10.79 3.85
N GLY A 27 4.18 10.64 2.94
CA GLY A 27 2.95 11.43 2.98
C GLY A 27 2.06 11.12 4.18
N VAL A 28 1.98 9.86 4.61
CA VAL A 28 1.27 9.48 5.84
C VAL A 28 1.93 10.11 7.07
N GLY A 29 3.28 10.07 7.14
CA GLY A 29 4.04 10.69 8.22
C GLY A 29 3.83 12.21 8.32
N ASP A 30 3.74 12.90 7.17
CA ASP A 30 3.45 14.34 7.14
C ASP A 30 2.02 14.67 7.62
N GLY A 31 1.07 13.74 7.44
CA GLY A 31 -0.32 13.89 7.86
C GLY A 31 -0.60 13.44 9.30
N MET A 32 0.21 12.55 9.86
CA MET A 32 0.10 12.09 11.25
C MET A 32 0.74 13.10 12.21
N THR A 33 -0.07 13.82 12.97
CA THR A 33 0.41 14.68 14.06
C THR A 33 0.77 13.86 15.30
N ASP A 34 1.70 14.37 16.13
CA ASP A 34 2.05 13.76 17.43
C ASP A 34 0.80 13.41 18.26
N GLY A 35 0.64 12.12 18.57
CA GLY A 35 -0.46 11.60 19.38
C GLY A 35 -1.56 10.83 18.64
N PHE A 36 -1.43 10.61 17.32
CA PHE A 36 -2.36 9.77 16.57
C PHE A 36 -2.19 8.29 16.96
N ALA A 37 -3.13 7.76 17.74
CA ALA A 37 -3.19 6.35 18.06
C ALA A 37 -3.96 5.62 16.96
N VAL A 38 -3.30 4.64 16.35
CA VAL A 38 -3.90 3.72 15.37
C VAL A 38 -4.04 2.32 15.96
N SER A 39 -4.94 1.52 15.39
CA SER A 39 -5.13 0.11 15.68
C SER A 39 -3.86 -0.69 15.41
N ASP A 40 -3.79 -1.90 15.98
CA ASP A 40 -2.65 -2.79 15.71
C ASP A 40 -2.65 -3.26 14.25
N ASP A 41 -3.82 -3.44 13.63
CA ASP A 41 -3.94 -3.80 12.21
C ASP A 41 -3.35 -2.71 11.30
N VAL A 42 -3.57 -1.42 11.61
CA VAL A 42 -2.96 -0.32 10.87
C VAL A 42 -1.45 -0.20 11.11
N LYS A 43 -0.97 -0.52 12.33
CA LYS A 43 0.48 -0.59 12.58
C LYS A 43 1.13 -1.68 11.75
N GLU A 44 0.55 -2.88 11.75
CA GLU A 44 1.04 -4.01 10.95
C GLU A 44 1.05 -3.66 9.45
N ALA A 45 -0.03 -3.05 8.94
CA ALA A 45 -0.09 -2.59 7.56
C ALA A 45 1.00 -1.55 7.22
N LEU A 46 1.29 -0.61 8.13
CA LEU A 46 2.37 0.38 7.94
C LEU A 46 3.75 -0.27 8.00
N GLU A 47 3.96 -1.23 8.89
CA GLU A 47 5.20 -2.01 9.00
C GLU A 47 5.45 -2.85 7.75
N ASP A 48 4.42 -3.52 7.23
CA ASP A 48 4.49 -4.29 5.99
C ASP A 48 4.78 -3.42 4.78
N ILE A 49 4.10 -2.27 4.64
CA ILE A 49 4.39 -1.30 3.58
C ILE A 49 5.83 -0.78 3.70
N SER A 50 6.35 -0.60 4.92
CA SER A 50 7.74 -0.23 5.17
C SER A 50 8.73 -1.33 4.78
N ALA A 51 8.38 -2.60 5.01
CA ALA A 51 9.19 -3.73 4.55
C ALA A 51 9.24 -3.80 3.02
N ILE A 52 8.09 -3.62 2.36
CA ILE A 52 7.99 -3.56 0.89
C ILE A 52 8.78 -2.38 0.31
N ALA A 53 8.81 -1.23 1.00
CA ALA A 53 9.61 -0.07 0.59
C ALA A 53 11.11 -0.36 0.53
N GLN A 54 11.60 -1.38 1.26
CA GLN A 54 13.00 -1.79 1.29
C GLN A 54 13.32 -2.99 0.39
N VAL A 55 12.35 -3.46 -0.42
CA VAL A 55 12.58 -4.61 -1.32
C VAL A 55 13.73 -4.32 -2.29
N SER A 56 14.69 -5.25 -2.33
CA SER A 56 15.76 -5.28 -3.31
C SER A 56 15.33 -6.06 -4.55
N VAL A 57 15.82 -5.63 -5.72
CA VAL A 57 15.45 -6.18 -7.05
C VAL A 57 16.03 -7.56 -7.36
N ASP A 58 16.56 -8.27 -6.36
CA ASP A 58 17.12 -9.61 -6.51
C ASP A 58 16.01 -10.68 -6.41
N PHE A 59 14.93 -10.46 -7.17
CA PHE A 59 13.86 -11.44 -7.32
C PHE A 59 14.20 -12.36 -8.48
N GLU A 60 14.28 -13.66 -8.20
CA GLU A 60 14.25 -14.66 -9.27
C GLU A 60 12.87 -14.60 -9.90
N THR A 61 12.80 -14.20 -11.18
CA THR A 61 11.57 -14.27 -11.95
C THR A 61 11.35 -15.73 -12.34
N ASP A 62 10.54 -16.44 -11.55
CA ASP A 62 10.00 -17.75 -11.92
C ASP A 62 8.67 -17.57 -12.70
N ASP A 63 8.04 -18.69 -13.06
CA ASP A 63 6.79 -18.69 -13.84
C ASP A 63 5.62 -18.02 -13.08
N ASP A 64 5.71 -17.85 -11.75
CA ASP A 64 4.64 -17.29 -10.90
C ASP A 64 4.84 -15.80 -10.57
N GLY A 65 5.97 -15.19 -10.94
CA GLY A 65 6.31 -13.80 -10.56
C GLY A 65 5.28 -12.72 -10.94
N GLU A 66 4.57 -12.86 -12.06
CA GLU A 66 3.51 -11.92 -12.45
C GLU A 66 2.26 -12.03 -11.57
N ARG A 67 1.96 -13.25 -11.11
CA ARG A 67 0.87 -13.50 -10.17
C ARG A 67 1.22 -12.90 -8.82
N ASP A 68 2.41 -13.20 -8.30
CA ASP A 68 2.88 -12.70 -7.02
C ASP A 68 2.93 -11.18 -7.00
N TYR A 69 3.38 -10.56 -8.09
CA TYR A 69 3.32 -9.12 -8.26
C TYR A 69 1.89 -8.57 -8.18
N SER A 70 0.94 -9.22 -8.85
CA SER A 70 -0.46 -8.80 -8.84
C SER A 70 -1.07 -8.91 -7.43
N GLU A 71 -0.75 -9.99 -6.71
CA GLU A 71 -1.18 -10.21 -5.32
C GLU A 71 -0.55 -9.16 -4.37
N LEU A 72 0.73 -8.83 -4.54
CA LEU A 72 1.41 -7.77 -3.81
C LEU A 72 0.75 -6.39 -4.02
N VAL A 73 0.43 -6.04 -5.27
CA VAL A 73 -0.24 -4.78 -5.59
C VAL A 73 -1.64 -4.72 -4.99
N GLU A 74 -2.37 -5.84 -4.97
CA GLU A 74 -3.67 -5.93 -4.31
C GLU A 74 -3.55 -5.75 -2.80
N TYR A 75 -2.60 -6.44 -2.16
CA TYR A 75 -2.32 -6.29 -0.74
C TYR A 75 -2.09 -4.81 -0.37
N ILE A 76 -1.23 -4.11 -1.12
CA ILE A 76 -0.96 -2.68 -0.91
C ILE A 76 -2.24 -1.86 -1.03
N ARG A 77 -3.12 -2.18 -2.00
CA ARG A 77 -4.37 -1.45 -2.17
C ARG A 77 -5.28 -1.59 -0.95
N ILE A 78 -5.41 -2.80 -0.41
CA ILE A 78 -6.24 -3.10 0.76
C ILE A 78 -5.64 -2.45 2.02
N ALA A 79 -4.33 -2.55 2.23
CA ALA A 79 -3.63 -1.92 3.34
C ALA A 79 -3.84 -0.39 3.35
N VAL A 80 -3.73 0.25 2.19
CA VAL A 80 -3.96 1.70 2.05
C VAL A 80 -5.41 2.08 2.36
N GLN A 81 -6.38 1.26 1.95
CA GLN A 81 -7.80 1.47 2.27
C GLN A 81 -8.05 1.37 3.78
N LEU A 82 -7.47 0.36 4.44
CA LEU A 82 -7.55 0.19 5.89
C LEU A 82 -6.99 1.40 6.64
N ILE A 83 -5.77 1.83 6.27
CA ILE A 83 -5.13 3.02 6.84
C ILE A 83 -6.02 4.25 6.62
N PHE A 84 -6.54 4.46 5.41
CA PHE A 84 -7.38 5.62 5.11
C PHE A 84 -8.67 5.64 5.94
N SER A 85 -9.38 4.51 6.04
CA SER A 85 -10.61 4.37 6.83
C SER A 85 -10.40 4.77 8.29
N GLU A 86 -9.30 4.35 8.89
CA GLU A 86 -9.03 4.67 10.30
C GLU A 86 -8.56 6.10 10.52
N LEU A 87 -7.76 6.66 9.60
CA LEU A 87 -7.34 8.06 9.68
C LEU A 87 -8.49 9.05 9.41
N HIS A 88 -9.52 8.63 8.68
CA HIS A 88 -10.64 9.47 8.26
C HIS A 88 -11.99 8.81 8.60
N PRO A 89 -12.35 8.66 9.89
CA PRO A 89 -13.59 7.98 10.29
C PRO A 89 -14.87 8.68 9.79
N GLU A 90 -14.79 9.97 9.46
CA GLU A 90 -15.90 10.72 8.85
C GLU A 90 -16.20 10.29 7.40
N ALA A 91 -15.25 9.66 6.70
CA ALA A 91 -15.45 9.12 5.36
C ALA A 91 -16.42 7.92 5.37
N GLU A 92 -16.41 7.10 6.43
CA GLU A 92 -17.37 6.00 6.60
C GLU A 92 -18.76 6.53 7.01
N ALA A 93 -18.81 7.58 7.83
CA ALA A 93 -20.06 8.20 8.28
C ALA A 93 -20.85 8.89 7.14
N ASN A 94 -20.17 9.35 6.09
CA ASN A 94 -20.79 9.97 4.92
C ASN A 94 -21.26 8.97 3.85
N ALA A 95 -21.02 7.66 4.02
CA ALA A 95 -21.66 6.60 3.25
C ALA A 95 -23.08 6.34 3.76
N GLY A 96 -23.93 7.39 3.74
CA GLY A 96 -25.32 7.34 4.18
C GLY A 96 -26.11 6.19 3.53
N PRO A 97 -27.26 5.80 4.11
CA PRO A 97 -27.96 4.58 3.75
C PRO A 97 -28.23 4.53 2.25
N THR A 98 -27.66 3.53 1.58
CA THR A 98 -28.04 3.15 0.22
C THR A 98 -29.52 2.84 0.26
N VAL A 99 -30.33 3.78 -0.24
CA VAL A 99 -31.77 3.58 -0.41
C VAL A 99 -31.93 2.48 -1.45
N HIS A 100 -32.29 1.29 -0.98
CA HIS A 100 -32.73 0.15 -1.80
C HIS A 100 -34.18 0.34 -2.24
#